data_AF-A0A3M0JWQ6-F1
#
_entry.id   AF-A0A3M0JWQ6-F1
#
_cell.length_a   1.000
_cell.length_b   1.000
_cell.length_c   1.000
_cell.angle_alpha   90.00
_cell.angle_beta   90.00
_cell.angle_gamma   90.00
#
_symmetry.space_group_name_H-M   'P 1'
#
loop_
_entity.id
_entity.type
_entity.pdbx_description
1 polymer ?
#
loop_
_entity_poly.entity_id
_entity_poly.type
_entity_poly.pdbx_seq_one_letter_code
_entity_poly.pdbx_strand_id
1 'polypeptide(L)'
;MGGVAGGVGFVNAPLTASEVRNFKKELGNLVEDPVGISNQVDQFLGPNTYTWGEMNSILKILFSPEEIRMIRTAGMKTWEKENRTGPPGDYKLPVVDPRWDPNREEDRRSMDDYRSLIVKGIKESVPRSNNTRLAFDNMQGKDETPATWLNRLKRNFQLYSSIDPDSPEGQVLLKTQFVTKSWPDIRRKLEKIEDWQEKDVNELLREALKVYLRREEEKTKTKAKIMVAVAREAIQDQNPPNRRSTKSGGGKAPYHLGRLLGGQERTENASIVGRLDT
;
A
#
# COMPACT_ATOMS: atom_id res chain seq x y z
N MET A 1 50.81 24.97 -30.82
CA MET A 1 50.46 25.03 -29.38
C MET A 1 49.02 24.54 -29.25
N GLY A 2 48.84 23.25 -28.98
CA GLY A 2 47.51 22.63 -28.85
C GLY A 2 46.86 23.07 -27.55
N GLY A 3 45.61 23.52 -27.65
CA GLY A 3 44.81 23.89 -26.48
C GLY A 3 44.59 22.69 -25.57
N VAL A 4 44.86 22.89 -24.29
CA VAL A 4 44.54 21.95 -23.21
C VAL A 4 43.03 21.75 -23.22
N ALA A 5 42.58 20.55 -23.57
CA ALA A 5 41.19 20.16 -23.41
C ALA A 5 40.85 20.24 -21.92
N GLY A 6 40.01 21.21 -21.55
CA GLY A 6 39.47 21.31 -20.20
C GLY A 6 38.70 20.05 -19.88
N GLY A 7 39.22 19.25 -18.95
CA GLY A 7 38.50 18.10 -18.42
C GLY A 7 37.21 18.58 -17.78
N VAL A 8 36.07 18.21 -18.37
CA VAL A 8 34.76 18.35 -17.74
C VAL A 8 34.74 17.35 -16.59
N GLY A 9 35.07 17.83 -15.38
CA GLY A 9 35.04 17.01 -14.18
C GLY A 9 33.63 16.50 -13.92
N PHE A 10 33.51 15.23 -13.55
CA PHE A 10 32.24 14.65 -13.12
C PHE A 10 31.74 15.36 -11.85
N VAL A 11 30.61 16.07 -11.93
CA VAL A 11 29.99 16.72 -10.78
C VAL A 11 28.79 15.87 -10.35
N ASN A 12 28.95 15.14 -9.25
CA ASN A 12 27.84 14.48 -8.58
C ASN A 12 27.50 15.23 -7.29
N ALA A 13 26.21 15.32 -6.96
CA ALA A 13 25.77 15.77 -5.64
C ALA A 13 25.58 14.52 -4.77
N PRO A 14 26.52 14.18 -3.88
CA PRO A 14 26.42 12.96 -3.09
C PRO A 14 25.25 13.07 -2.11
N LEU A 15 24.57 11.95 -1.89
CA LEU A 15 23.57 11.84 -0.82
C LEU A 15 24.26 12.05 0.53
N THR A 16 23.69 12.94 1.34
CA THR A 16 24.15 13.20 2.69
C THR A 16 23.77 12.06 3.62
N ALA A 17 24.58 11.82 4.67
CA ALA A 17 24.25 10.82 5.68
C ALA A 17 22.91 11.10 6.41
N SER A 18 22.47 12.35 6.46
CA SER A 18 21.13 12.73 6.96
C SER A 18 20.01 12.26 6.04
N GLU A 19 20.14 12.45 4.73
CA GLU A 19 19.13 12.00 3.76
C GLU A 19 18.99 10.48 3.79
N VAL A 20 20.10 9.76 3.80
CA VAL A 20 20.08 8.28 3.86
C VAL A 20 19.47 7.79 5.19
N ARG A 21 19.77 8.45 6.31
CA ARG A 21 19.17 8.10 7.62
C ARG A 21 17.68 8.43 7.69
N ASN A 22 17.23 9.51 7.06
CA ASN A 22 15.82 9.83 6.99
C ASN A 22 15.08 8.82 6.11
N PHE A 23 15.64 8.49 4.94
CA PHE A 23 15.10 7.43 4.09
C PHE A 23 15.03 6.07 4.80
N LYS A 24 16.05 5.69 5.58
CA LYS A 24 16.01 4.46 6.39
C LYS A 24 14.83 4.40 7.38
N LYS A 25 14.35 5.53 7.90
CA LYS A 25 13.18 5.55 8.79
C LYS A 25 11.88 5.22 8.06
N GLU A 26 11.81 5.54 6.77
CA GLU A 26 10.66 5.26 5.89
C GLU A 26 10.77 3.90 5.20
N LEU A 27 12.00 3.37 5.09
CA LEU A 27 12.28 2.08 4.49
C LEU A 27 11.61 0.96 5.29
N GLY A 28 10.80 0.16 4.60
CA GLY A 28 10.15 -1.01 5.20
C GLY A 28 11.13 -2.15 5.54
N ASN A 29 10.57 -3.30 5.91
CA ASN A 29 11.36 -4.50 6.22
C ASN A 29 11.72 -5.27 4.94
N LEU A 30 13.02 -5.57 4.75
CA LEU A 30 13.52 -6.28 3.57
C LEU A 30 12.92 -7.67 3.41
N VAL A 31 12.81 -8.41 4.51
CA VAL A 31 12.24 -9.77 4.51
C VAL A 31 10.76 -9.72 4.18
N GLU A 32 10.03 -8.73 4.68
CA GLU A 32 8.60 -8.63 4.41
C GLU A 32 8.29 -8.27 2.95
N ASP A 33 8.96 -7.28 2.36
CA ASP A 33 8.69 -6.83 0.98
C ASP A 33 9.97 -6.46 0.19
N PRO A 34 10.79 -7.44 -0.22
CA PRO A 34 12.05 -7.18 -0.94
C PRO A 34 11.84 -6.44 -2.26
N VAL A 35 10.70 -6.63 -2.92
CA VAL A 35 10.36 -5.97 -4.18
C VAL A 35 10.03 -4.50 -3.95
N GLY A 36 9.21 -4.19 -2.93
CA GLY A 36 8.92 -2.82 -2.53
C GLY A 36 10.18 -2.07 -2.09
N ILE A 37 11.02 -2.70 -1.27
CA ILE A 37 12.31 -2.13 -0.84
C ILE A 37 13.21 -1.87 -2.05
N SER A 38 13.31 -2.81 -2.99
CA SER A 38 14.09 -2.61 -4.23
C SER A 38 13.63 -1.38 -5.01
N ASN A 39 12.31 -1.20 -5.18
CA ASN A 39 11.77 -0.05 -5.91
C ASN A 39 12.03 1.27 -5.17
N GLN A 40 11.85 1.29 -3.85
CA GLN A 40 12.12 2.48 -3.03
C GLN A 40 13.60 2.88 -3.09
N VAL A 41 14.51 1.91 -2.97
CA VAL A 41 15.96 2.16 -3.04
C VAL A 41 16.35 2.64 -4.44
N ASP A 42 15.83 2.03 -5.50
CA ASP A 42 16.10 2.46 -6.88
C ASP A 42 15.65 3.90 -7.13
N GLN A 43 14.45 4.26 -6.65
CA GLN A 43 13.93 5.62 -6.73
C GLN A 43 14.76 6.62 -5.90
N PHE A 44 15.14 6.25 -4.68
CA PHE A 44 15.95 7.08 -3.79
C PHE A 44 17.34 7.36 -4.36
N LEU A 45 17.98 6.35 -4.96
CA LEU A 45 19.28 6.50 -5.61
C LEU A 45 19.17 7.35 -6.90
N GLY A 46 18.03 7.29 -7.59
CA GLY A 46 17.83 8.00 -8.84
C GLY A 46 18.82 7.58 -9.94
N PRO A 47 18.97 8.38 -11.01
CA PRO A 47 19.86 8.09 -12.13
C PRO A 47 21.34 8.45 -11.85
N ASN A 48 21.69 8.77 -10.60
CA ASN A 48 23.04 9.21 -10.26
C ASN A 48 24.03 8.03 -10.23
N THR A 49 25.25 8.27 -10.67
CA THR A 49 26.36 7.32 -10.50
C THR A 49 27.02 7.56 -9.14
N TYR A 50 27.08 6.52 -8.31
CA TYR A 50 27.73 6.59 -7.00
C TYR A 50 29.05 5.82 -7.04
N THR A 51 30.08 6.38 -6.44
CA THR A 51 31.34 5.65 -6.22
C THR A 51 31.09 4.41 -5.36
N TRP A 52 32.03 3.46 -5.42
CA TRP A 52 31.98 2.26 -4.57
C TRP A 52 31.87 2.63 -3.07
N GLY A 53 32.65 3.64 -2.63
CA GLY A 53 32.64 4.11 -1.24
C GLY A 53 31.31 4.72 -0.82
N GLU A 54 30.70 5.56 -1.67
CA GLU A 54 29.38 6.15 -1.43
C GLU A 54 28.30 5.08 -1.36
N MET A 55 28.24 4.18 -2.34
CA MET A 55 27.25 3.10 -2.37
C MET A 55 27.38 2.19 -1.15
N ASN A 56 28.61 1.81 -0.77
CA ASN A 56 28.84 0.99 0.42
C ASN A 56 28.45 1.72 1.71
N SER A 57 28.64 3.03 1.78
CA SER A 57 28.21 3.85 2.91
C SER A 57 26.69 3.93 3.01
N ILE A 58 26.01 4.11 1.88
CA ILE A 58 24.54 4.07 1.80
C ILE A 58 24.04 2.72 2.29
N LEU A 59 24.55 1.61 1.75
CA LEU A 59 24.12 0.27 2.13
C LEU A 59 24.30 -0.03 3.62
N LYS A 60 25.41 0.39 4.23
CA LYS A 60 25.66 0.23 5.67
C LYS A 60 24.71 1.01 6.57
N ILE A 61 24.13 2.11 6.07
CA ILE A 61 23.07 2.84 6.78
C ILE A 61 21.72 2.15 6.57
N LEU A 62 21.46 1.66 5.34
CA LEU A 62 20.16 1.10 4.98
C LEU A 62 19.92 -0.32 5.48
N PHE A 63 20.96 -1.14 5.59
CA PHE A 63 20.83 -2.58 5.80
C PHE A 63 21.81 -3.09 6.86
N SER A 64 21.40 -4.13 7.56
CA SER A 64 22.27 -4.89 8.46
C SER A 64 23.35 -5.66 7.67
N PRO A 65 24.45 -6.07 8.31
CA PRO A 65 25.49 -6.87 7.64
C PRO A 65 24.96 -8.16 7.01
N GLU A 66 23.97 -8.80 7.64
CA GLU A 66 23.35 -10.02 7.12
C GLU A 66 22.49 -9.75 5.88
N GLU A 67 21.67 -8.70 5.91
CA GLU A 67 20.90 -8.27 4.74
C GLU A 67 21.82 -7.89 3.58
N ILE A 68 22.92 -7.18 3.84
CA ILE A 68 23.93 -6.86 2.81
C ILE A 68 24.53 -8.14 2.22
N ARG A 69 24.83 -9.14 3.04
CA ARG A 69 25.34 -10.44 2.57
C ARG A 69 24.33 -11.11 1.65
N MET A 70 23.06 -11.18 2.05
CA MET A 70 21.97 -11.74 1.23
C MET A 70 21.82 -11.01 -0.11
N ILE A 71 21.76 -9.67 -0.08
CA ILE A 71 21.66 -8.80 -1.27
C ILE A 71 22.79 -9.10 -2.25
N ARG A 72 24.04 -9.15 -1.78
CA ARG A 72 25.19 -9.40 -2.64
C ARG A 72 25.18 -10.81 -3.21
N THR A 73 24.88 -11.82 -2.41
CA THR A 73 24.75 -13.20 -2.90
C THR A 73 23.69 -13.31 -3.99
N ALA A 74 22.53 -12.67 -3.82
CA ALA A 74 21.48 -12.66 -4.83
C ALA A 74 21.85 -11.86 -6.08
N GLY A 75 22.52 -10.72 -5.93
CA GLY A 75 23.02 -9.93 -7.04
C GLY A 75 24.05 -10.68 -7.89
N MET A 76 24.99 -11.40 -7.25
CA MET A 76 25.99 -12.23 -7.96
C MET A 76 25.32 -13.37 -8.75
N LYS A 77 24.39 -14.09 -8.13
CA LYS A 77 23.64 -15.16 -8.81
C LYS A 77 22.84 -14.63 -10.01
N THR A 78 22.25 -13.44 -9.86
CA THR A 78 21.51 -12.79 -10.95
C THR A 78 22.44 -12.44 -12.11
N TRP A 79 23.59 -11.83 -11.83
CA TRP A 79 24.61 -11.55 -12.83
C TRP A 79 25.06 -12.81 -13.56
N GLU A 80 25.46 -13.86 -12.84
CA GLU A 80 25.97 -15.10 -13.44
C GLU A 80 24.93 -15.80 -14.31
N LYS A 81 23.65 -15.72 -13.94
CA LYS A 81 22.54 -16.25 -14.73
C LYS A 81 22.36 -15.49 -16.05
N GLU A 82 22.47 -14.16 -16.02
CA GLU A 82 22.32 -13.27 -17.18
C GLU A 82 23.58 -13.25 -18.06
N ASN A 83 24.76 -13.51 -17.46
CA ASN A 83 26.08 -13.39 -18.09
C ASN A 83 26.88 -14.69 -17.98
N ARG A 84 26.34 -15.80 -18.52
CA ARG A 84 26.93 -17.15 -18.41
C ARG A 84 28.40 -17.28 -18.85
N THR A 85 28.84 -16.44 -19.78
CA THR A 85 30.23 -16.41 -20.29
C THR A 85 31.01 -15.18 -19.82
N GLY A 86 30.44 -14.37 -18.93
CA GLY A 86 31.05 -13.17 -18.39
C GLY A 86 31.98 -13.44 -17.21
N PRO A 87 32.58 -12.38 -16.63
CA PRO A 87 33.34 -12.51 -15.40
C PRO A 87 32.44 -12.99 -14.24
N PRO A 88 33.01 -13.65 -13.22
CA PRO A 88 32.25 -14.06 -12.04
C PRO A 88 31.58 -12.88 -11.31
N GLY A 89 30.51 -13.17 -10.54
CA GLY A 89 29.72 -12.11 -9.90
C GLY A 89 30.48 -11.25 -8.89
N ASP A 90 31.51 -11.79 -8.25
CA ASP A 90 32.34 -11.09 -7.26
C ASP A 90 33.19 -9.95 -7.87
N TYR A 91 33.55 -10.04 -9.15
CA TYR A 91 34.16 -8.94 -9.92
C TYR A 91 33.20 -7.76 -10.08
N LYS A 92 31.89 -8.04 -10.20
CA LYS A 92 30.86 -7.01 -10.37
C LYS A 92 30.29 -6.50 -9.06
N LEU A 93 30.41 -7.28 -7.98
CA LEU A 93 30.03 -6.89 -6.62
C LEU A 93 31.22 -7.00 -5.66
N PRO A 94 32.30 -6.22 -5.84
CA PRO A 94 33.55 -6.35 -5.07
C PRO A 94 33.40 -5.91 -3.62
N VAL A 95 33.87 -6.72 -2.67
CA VAL A 95 33.76 -6.47 -1.21
C VAL A 95 34.79 -5.46 -0.72
N VAL A 96 35.90 -5.33 -1.45
CA VAL A 96 36.97 -4.36 -1.21
C VAL A 96 36.88 -3.27 -2.28
N ASP A 97 37.37 -2.08 -1.95
CA ASP A 97 37.42 -0.94 -2.87
C ASP A 97 38.16 -1.31 -4.17
N PRO A 98 37.48 -1.32 -5.33
CA PRO A 98 38.09 -1.63 -6.62
C PRO A 98 38.91 -0.46 -7.19
N ARG A 99 38.90 0.71 -6.53
CA ARG A 99 39.57 1.95 -6.98
C ARG A 99 39.10 2.45 -8.35
N TRP A 100 37.80 2.29 -8.64
CA TRP A 100 37.18 2.82 -9.85
C TRP A 100 37.26 4.35 -9.89
N ASP A 101 37.75 4.91 -11.00
CA ASP A 101 37.85 6.35 -11.23
C ASP A 101 36.59 6.89 -11.91
N PRO A 102 35.82 7.80 -11.29
CA PRO A 102 34.62 8.40 -11.90
C PRO A 102 34.88 9.11 -13.23
N ASN A 103 36.11 9.51 -13.51
CA ASN A 103 36.47 10.18 -14.76
C ASN A 103 36.71 9.20 -15.90
N ARG A 104 36.88 7.90 -15.61
CA ARG A 104 37.03 6.84 -16.62
C ARG A 104 35.68 6.22 -16.95
N GLU A 105 35.36 6.22 -18.25
CA GLU A 105 34.08 5.69 -18.75
C GLU A 105 33.86 4.20 -18.39
N GLU A 106 34.91 3.38 -18.43
CA GLU A 106 34.83 1.95 -18.07
C GLU A 106 34.53 1.73 -16.59
N ASP A 107 35.11 2.57 -15.73
CA ASP A 107 34.91 2.53 -14.29
C ASP A 107 33.52 3.05 -13.92
N ARG A 108 33.01 4.08 -14.63
CA ARG A 108 31.59 4.51 -14.51
C ARG A 108 30.62 3.39 -14.85
N ARG A 109 30.85 2.66 -15.95
CA ARG A 109 30.04 1.46 -16.26
C ARG A 109 30.08 0.44 -15.13
N SER A 110 31.23 0.25 -14.49
CA SER A 110 31.37 -0.67 -13.37
C SER A 110 30.61 -0.17 -12.11
N MET A 111 30.60 1.13 -11.86
CA MET A 111 29.77 1.76 -10.80
C MET A 111 28.27 1.61 -11.08
N ASP A 112 27.85 1.82 -12.33
CA ASP A 112 26.45 1.67 -12.74
C ASP A 112 26.00 0.20 -12.65
N ASP A 113 26.85 -0.75 -13.07
CA ASP A 113 26.65 -2.18 -12.89
C ASP A 113 26.52 -2.52 -11.40
N TYR A 114 27.40 -1.98 -10.55
CA TYR A 114 27.36 -2.19 -9.11
C TYR A 114 26.03 -1.71 -8.51
N ARG A 115 25.59 -0.49 -8.84
CA ARG A 115 24.28 0.05 -8.43
C ARG A 115 23.15 -0.87 -8.89
N SER A 116 23.13 -1.23 -10.17
CA SER A 116 22.08 -2.05 -10.77
C SER A 116 21.99 -3.43 -10.12
N LEU A 117 23.14 -4.08 -9.89
CA LEU A 117 23.20 -5.39 -9.26
C LEU A 117 22.86 -5.37 -7.78
N ILE A 118 23.13 -4.27 -7.07
CA ILE A 118 22.66 -4.07 -5.69
C ILE A 118 21.13 -3.98 -5.66
N VAL A 119 20.52 -3.19 -6.55
CA VAL A 119 19.04 -3.07 -6.64
C VAL A 119 18.41 -4.43 -7.00
N LYS A 120 18.95 -5.14 -7.99
CA LYS A 120 18.51 -6.52 -8.32
C LYS A 120 18.72 -7.47 -7.15
N GLY A 121 19.85 -7.35 -6.45
CA GLY A 121 20.18 -8.13 -5.27
C GLY A 121 19.16 -7.95 -4.14
N ILE A 122 18.70 -6.72 -3.88
CA ILE A 122 17.63 -6.42 -2.92
C ILE A 122 16.37 -7.18 -3.30
N LYS A 123 15.94 -7.06 -4.56
CA LYS A 123 14.74 -7.70 -5.09
C LYS A 123 14.73 -9.22 -4.94
N GLU A 124 15.89 -9.86 -5.14
CA GLU A 124 16.03 -11.33 -5.16
C GLU A 124 16.68 -11.89 -3.87
N SER A 125 16.94 -11.04 -2.87
CA SER A 125 17.66 -11.41 -1.63
C SER A 125 16.90 -12.41 -0.76
N VAL A 126 15.56 -12.36 -0.82
CA VAL A 126 14.66 -13.20 -0.03
C VAL A 126 13.99 -14.18 -0.98
N PRO A 127 14.09 -15.51 -0.73
CA PRO A 127 13.39 -16.49 -1.54
C PRO A 127 11.89 -16.19 -1.58
N ARG A 128 11.30 -16.20 -2.78
CA ARG A 128 9.87 -15.89 -2.94
C ARG A 128 8.99 -16.77 -2.04
N SER A 129 9.35 -18.04 -1.83
CA SER A 129 8.68 -18.96 -0.92
C SER A 129 8.54 -18.47 0.53
N ASN A 130 9.37 -17.53 0.98
CA ASN A 130 9.35 -17.03 2.35
C ASN A 130 8.34 -15.87 2.56
N ASN A 131 7.76 -15.33 1.49
CA ASN A 131 6.84 -14.17 1.55
C ASN A 131 5.36 -14.58 1.45
N THR A 132 4.99 -15.67 2.13
CA THR A 132 3.64 -16.25 2.11
C THR A 132 2.55 -15.24 2.48
N ARG A 133 2.81 -14.34 3.45
CA ARG A 133 1.87 -13.28 3.84
C ARG A 133 1.52 -12.38 2.65
N LEU A 134 2.52 -11.89 1.91
CA LEU A 134 2.28 -11.04 0.73
C LEU A 134 1.67 -11.84 -0.43
N ALA A 135 2.00 -13.12 -0.57
CA ALA A 135 1.41 -13.98 -1.59
C ALA A 135 -0.08 -14.28 -1.32
N PHE A 136 -0.47 -14.55 -0.07
CA PHE A 136 -1.73 -15.24 0.25
C PHE A 136 -2.64 -14.55 1.27
N ASP A 137 -2.15 -13.63 2.10
CA ASP A 137 -2.98 -13.04 3.18
C ASP A 137 -3.71 -11.75 2.79
N ASN A 138 -3.56 -11.32 1.54
CA ASN A 138 -4.24 -10.15 1.01
C ASN A 138 -5.76 -10.39 0.88
N MET A 139 -6.55 -9.33 1.11
CA MET A 139 -7.98 -9.30 0.85
C MET A 139 -8.33 -8.25 -0.20
N GLN A 140 -9.44 -8.46 -0.92
CA GLN A 140 -10.01 -7.44 -1.80
C GLN A 140 -10.44 -6.22 -0.97
N GLY A 141 -10.03 -5.02 -1.41
CA GLY A 141 -10.48 -3.77 -0.80
C GLY A 141 -11.97 -3.50 -1.05
N LYS A 142 -12.64 -2.78 -0.14
CA LYS A 142 -14.07 -2.45 -0.26
C LYS A 142 -14.42 -1.80 -1.59
N ASP A 143 -13.64 -0.82 -2.03
CA ASP A 143 -13.85 -0.09 -3.28
C ASP A 143 -12.95 -0.60 -4.43
N GLU A 144 -12.22 -1.71 -4.23
CA GLU A 144 -11.39 -2.34 -5.27
C GLU A 144 -12.26 -3.18 -6.21
N THR A 145 -12.11 -2.99 -7.52
CA THR A 145 -12.87 -3.80 -8.48
C THR A 145 -12.40 -5.26 -8.46
N PRO A 146 -13.28 -6.24 -8.73
CA PRO A 146 -12.88 -7.64 -8.85
C PRO A 146 -11.75 -7.89 -9.86
N ALA A 147 -11.69 -7.14 -10.96
CA ALA A 147 -10.62 -7.28 -11.95
C ALA A 147 -9.27 -6.78 -11.41
N THR A 148 -9.27 -5.65 -10.71
CA THR A 148 -8.07 -5.13 -10.03
C THR A 148 -7.57 -6.12 -8.98
N TRP A 149 -8.49 -6.69 -8.20
CA TRP A 149 -8.19 -7.72 -7.20
C TRP A 149 -7.55 -8.97 -7.82
N LEU A 150 -8.14 -9.51 -8.89
CA LEU A 150 -7.60 -10.68 -9.59
C LEU A 150 -6.19 -10.43 -10.14
N ASN A 151 -5.97 -9.26 -10.75
CA ASN A 151 -4.65 -8.89 -11.26
C ASN A 151 -3.62 -8.74 -10.15
N ARG A 152 -4.01 -8.19 -9.00
CA ARG A 152 -3.15 -8.08 -7.82
C ARG A 152 -2.79 -9.45 -7.26
N LEU A 153 -3.73 -10.40 -7.19
CA LEU A 153 -3.44 -11.78 -6.82
C LEU A 153 -2.42 -12.44 -7.74
N LYS A 154 -2.61 -12.37 -9.06
CA LYS A 154 -1.66 -12.92 -10.05
C LYS A 154 -0.27 -12.32 -9.88
N ARG A 155 -0.20 -10.99 -9.71
CA ARG A 155 1.06 -10.29 -9.49
C ARG A 155 1.72 -10.72 -8.18
N ASN A 156 0.96 -10.93 -7.11
CA ASN A 156 1.51 -11.39 -5.84
C ASN A 156 2.09 -12.80 -5.94
N PHE A 157 1.45 -13.71 -6.69
CA PHE A 157 2.02 -15.06 -6.91
C PHE A 157 3.35 -14.97 -7.65
N GLN A 158 3.42 -14.14 -8.70
CA GLN A 158 4.65 -13.95 -9.47
C GLN A 158 5.79 -13.32 -8.66
N LEU A 159 5.47 -12.35 -7.78
CA LEU A 159 6.46 -11.60 -7.00
C LEU A 159 6.89 -12.32 -5.72
N TYR A 160 5.96 -12.99 -5.05
CA TYR A 160 6.12 -13.45 -3.67
C TYR A 160 5.81 -14.95 -3.49
N SER A 161 5.70 -15.70 -4.58
CA SER A 161 5.61 -17.16 -4.56
C SER A 161 6.45 -17.75 -5.69
N SER A 162 6.74 -19.05 -5.59
CA SER A 162 7.29 -19.84 -6.69
C SER A 162 6.20 -20.45 -7.57
N ILE A 163 4.92 -20.23 -7.23
CA ILE A 163 3.77 -20.76 -7.95
C ILE A 163 3.52 -19.89 -9.19
N ASP A 164 3.56 -20.53 -10.36
CA ASP A 164 3.13 -19.90 -11.60
C ASP A 164 1.59 -19.80 -11.60
N PRO A 165 0.99 -18.60 -11.63
CA PRO A 165 -0.47 -18.45 -11.63
C PRO A 165 -1.14 -19.09 -12.85
N ASP A 166 -0.41 -19.38 -13.93
CA ASP A 166 -0.95 -20.00 -15.14
C ASP A 166 -0.75 -21.54 -15.16
N SER A 167 -0.08 -22.12 -14.15
CA SER A 167 -0.02 -23.59 -13.99
C SER A 167 -1.35 -24.16 -13.46
N PRO A 168 -1.62 -25.48 -13.61
CA PRO A 168 -2.80 -26.11 -13.04
C PRO A 168 -2.96 -25.87 -11.53
N GLU A 169 -1.89 -26.05 -10.76
CA GLU A 169 -1.86 -25.83 -9.31
C GLU A 169 -2.06 -24.35 -8.97
N GLY A 170 -1.43 -23.46 -9.75
CA GLY A 170 -1.59 -22.01 -9.62
C GLY A 170 -3.01 -21.55 -9.85
N GLN A 171 -3.69 -22.09 -10.86
CA GLN A 171 -5.09 -21.78 -11.17
C GLN A 171 -6.04 -22.23 -10.05
N VAL A 172 -5.84 -23.43 -9.48
CA VAL A 172 -6.62 -23.90 -8.32
C VAL A 172 -6.48 -22.94 -7.14
N LEU A 173 -5.25 -22.55 -6.83
CA LEU A 173 -4.99 -21.63 -5.72
C LEU A 173 -5.50 -20.21 -6.01
N LEU A 174 -5.33 -19.72 -7.23
CA LEU A 174 -5.78 -18.41 -7.67
C LEU A 174 -7.31 -18.28 -7.56
N LYS A 175 -8.06 -19.28 -8.03
CA LYS A 175 -9.54 -19.32 -7.87
C LYS A 175 -9.94 -19.35 -6.40
N THR A 176 -9.27 -20.18 -5.61
CA THR A 176 -9.53 -20.30 -4.17
C THR A 176 -9.32 -18.97 -3.45
N GLN A 177 -8.19 -18.29 -3.69
CA GLN A 177 -7.91 -16.98 -3.11
C GLN A 177 -8.88 -15.91 -3.63
N PHE A 178 -9.16 -15.91 -4.94
CA PHE A 178 -10.10 -14.96 -5.54
C PHE A 178 -11.47 -15.02 -4.85
N VAL A 179 -12.01 -16.21 -4.62
CA VAL A 179 -13.31 -16.40 -3.95
C VAL A 179 -13.23 -16.07 -2.46
N THR A 180 -12.34 -16.73 -1.72
CA THR A 180 -12.33 -16.69 -0.24
C THR A 180 -11.89 -15.34 0.34
N LYS A 181 -11.05 -14.60 -0.40
CA LYS A 181 -10.52 -13.28 0.01
C LYS A 181 -11.20 -12.10 -0.70
N SER A 182 -12.23 -12.36 -1.52
CA SER A 182 -13.10 -11.30 -2.06
C SER A 182 -13.85 -10.56 -0.93
N TRP A 183 -14.32 -9.35 -1.23
CA TRP A 183 -15.12 -8.57 -0.29
C TRP A 183 -16.40 -9.36 0.10
N PRO A 184 -16.93 -9.22 1.34
CA PRO A 184 -17.91 -10.17 1.87
C PRO A 184 -19.20 -10.35 1.05
N ASP A 185 -19.66 -9.37 0.28
CA ASP A 185 -20.82 -9.50 -0.60
C ASP A 185 -20.53 -10.36 -1.85
N ILE A 186 -19.39 -10.11 -2.50
CA ILE A 186 -18.88 -10.86 -3.64
C ILE A 186 -18.56 -12.29 -3.20
N ARG A 187 -17.80 -12.46 -2.12
CA ARG A 187 -17.48 -13.80 -1.57
C ARG A 187 -18.73 -14.64 -1.36
N ARG A 188 -19.74 -14.09 -0.66
CA ARG A 188 -21.02 -14.78 -0.42
C ARG A 188 -21.76 -15.16 -1.70
N LYS A 189 -21.61 -14.38 -2.79
CA LYS A 189 -22.21 -14.72 -4.09
C LYS A 189 -21.43 -15.85 -4.77
N LEU A 190 -20.10 -15.77 -4.77
CA LEU A 190 -19.23 -16.74 -5.43
C LEU A 190 -19.28 -18.11 -4.75
N GLU A 191 -19.25 -18.15 -3.42
CA GLU A 191 -19.37 -19.40 -2.63
C GLU A 191 -20.70 -20.13 -2.83
N LYS A 192 -21.73 -19.45 -3.33
CA LYS A 192 -23.05 -20.05 -3.64
C LYS A 192 -23.16 -20.61 -5.06
N ILE A 193 -22.16 -20.39 -5.90
CA ILE A 193 -22.13 -20.98 -7.24
C ILE A 193 -21.80 -22.47 -7.07
N GLU A 194 -22.65 -23.33 -7.62
CA GLU A 194 -22.43 -24.77 -7.63
C GLU A 194 -21.14 -25.10 -8.39
N ASP A 195 -20.33 -25.97 -7.79
CA ASP A 195 -19.02 -26.39 -8.30
C ASP A 195 -18.14 -25.22 -8.76
N TRP A 196 -18.12 -24.13 -7.99
CA TRP A 196 -17.33 -22.94 -8.33
C TRP A 196 -15.82 -23.27 -8.48
N GLN A 197 -15.34 -24.31 -7.81
CA GLN A 197 -13.97 -24.82 -7.94
C GLN A 197 -13.67 -25.34 -9.35
N GLU A 198 -14.68 -25.84 -10.07
CA GLU A 198 -14.55 -26.34 -11.45
C GLU A 198 -14.75 -25.23 -12.50
N LYS A 199 -15.27 -24.06 -12.09
CA LYS A 199 -15.47 -22.93 -12.99
C LYS A 199 -14.15 -22.31 -13.44
N ASP A 200 -14.18 -21.69 -14.62
CA ASP A 200 -13.08 -20.85 -15.07
C ASP A 200 -12.97 -19.56 -14.24
N VAL A 201 -11.75 -19.06 -14.04
CA VAL A 201 -11.53 -17.84 -13.26
C VAL A 201 -12.26 -16.62 -13.86
N ASN A 202 -12.41 -16.58 -15.19
CA ASN A 202 -13.13 -15.49 -15.85
C ASN A 202 -14.64 -15.58 -15.66
N GLU A 203 -15.19 -16.78 -15.46
CA GLU A 203 -16.59 -16.96 -15.08
C GLU A 203 -16.86 -16.38 -13.69
N LEU A 204 -16.00 -16.72 -12.72
CA LEU A 204 -16.06 -16.18 -11.37
C LEU A 204 -15.89 -14.65 -11.39
N LEU A 205 -14.96 -14.14 -12.20
CA LEU A 205 -14.76 -12.70 -12.37
C LEU A 205 -16.02 -12.00 -12.90
N ARG A 206 -16.71 -12.57 -13.89
CA ARG A 206 -17.96 -12.00 -14.41
C ARG A 206 -19.05 -11.92 -13.34
N GLU A 207 -19.22 -12.96 -12.54
CA GLU A 207 -20.19 -12.95 -11.44
C GLU A 207 -19.82 -11.93 -10.34
N ALA A 208 -18.53 -11.83 -10.00
CA ALA A 208 -18.04 -10.84 -9.05
C ALA A 208 -18.29 -9.41 -9.53
N LEU A 209 -18.04 -9.12 -10.82
CA LEU A 209 -18.28 -7.81 -11.42
C LEU A 209 -19.74 -7.40 -11.37
N LYS A 210 -20.68 -8.32 -11.60
CA LYS A 210 -22.13 -8.05 -11.48
C LYS A 210 -22.50 -7.58 -10.07
N VAL A 211 -21.97 -8.25 -9.03
CA VAL A 211 -22.22 -7.88 -7.63
C VAL A 211 -21.64 -6.50 -7.32
N TYR A 212 -20.38 -6.27 -7.72
CA TYR A 212 -19.71 -4.99 -7.52
C TYR A 212 -20.47 -3.83 -8.17
N LEU A 213 -20.85 -3.96 -9.45
CA LEU A 213 -21.55 -2.91 -10.18
C LEU A 213 -22.93 -2.62 -9.59
N ARG A 214 -23.68 -3.65 -9.18
CA ARG A 214 -24.96 -3.48 -8.49
C ARG A 214 -24.79 -2.69 -7.19
N ARG A 215 -23.74 -2.96 -6.42
CA ARG A 215 -23.46 -2.21 -5.19
C ARG A 215 -23.13 -0.74 -5.49
N GLU A 216 -22.32 -0.46 -6.50
CA GLU A 216 -21.98 0.92 -6.87
C GLU A 216 -23.21 1.69 -7.36
N GLU A 217 -24.11 1.03 -8.09
CA GLU A 217 -25.38 1.62 -8.50
C GLU A 217 -26.28 1.96 -7.30
N GLU A 218 -26.39 1.07 -6.31
CA GLU A 218 -27.16 1.36 -5.09
C GLU A 218 -26.53 2.46 -4.23
N LYS A 219 -25.19 2.54 -4.20
CA LYS A 219 -24.43 3.62 -3.55
C LYS A 219 -24.69 4.96 -4.22
N THR A 220 -24.71 5.03 -5.55
CA THR A 220 -25.01 6.28 -6.28
C THR A 220 -26.47 6.69 -6.12
N LYS A 221 -27.42 5.75 -6.22
CA LYS A 221 -28.84 6.01 -5.94
C LYS A 221 -29.06 6.54 -4.52
N THR A 222 -28.40 5.96 -3.53
CA THR A 222 -28.51 6.41 -2.13
C THR A 222 -27.98 7.83 -1.96
N LYS A 223 -26.81 8.13 -2.54
CA LYS A 223 -26.26 9.49 -2.54
C LYS A 223 -27.20 10.50 -3.20
N ALA A 224 -27.78 10.15 -4.34
CA ALA A 224 -28.74 11.01 -5.04
C ALA A 224 -30.00 11.28 -4.20
N LYS A 225 -30.55 10.26 -3.53
CA LYS A 225 -31.69 10.41 -2.61
C LYS A 225 -31.37 11.36 -1.45
N ILE A 226 -30.18 11.25 -0.86
CA ILE A 226 -29.73 12.14 0.22
C ILE A 226 -29.60 13.58 -0.29
N MET A 227 -28.96 13.80 -1.45
CA MET A 227 -28.83 15.14 -2.05
C MET A 227 -30.20 15.79 -2.33
N VAL A 228 -31.16 15.01 -2.83
CA VAL A 228 -32.54 15.50 -3.05
C VAL A 228 -33.23 15.86 -1.73
N ALA A 229 -33.06 15.06 -0.68
CA ALA A 229 -33.62 15.35 0.64
C ALA A 229 -33.05 16.65 1.23
N VAL A 230 -31.72 16.80 1.21
CA VAL A 230 -31.02 18.02 1.69
C VAL A 230 -31.46 19.26 0.90
N ALA A 231 -31.59 19.16 -0.42
CA ALA A 231 -32.05 20.28 -1.25
C ALA A 231 -33.51 20.67 -0.92
N ARG A 232 -34.39 19.70 -0.62
CA ARG A 232 -35.78 19.97 -0.23
C ARG A 232 -35.88 20.66 1.13
N GLU A 233 -35.09 20.23 2.11
CA GLU A 233 -35.04 20.86 3.43
C GLU A 233 -34.53 22.32 3.33
N ALA A 234 -33.48 22.56 2.53
CA ALA A 234 -32.97 23.92 2.31
C ALA A 234 -34.00 24.86 1.67
N ILE A 235 -34.90 24.35 0.81
CA ILE A 235 -36.00 25.14 0.22
C ILE A 235 -37.12 25.38 1.24
N GLN A 236 -37.41 24.42 2.13
CA GLN A 236 -38.42 24.57 3.18
C GLN A 236 -38.02 25.57 4.27
N ASP A 237 -36.74 25.61 4.66
CA ASP A 237 -36.22 26.60 5.62
C ASP A 237 -36.21 28.04 5.06
N GLN A 238 -36.32 28.21 3.74
CA GLN A 238 -36.41 29.54 3.11
C GLN A 238 -37.85 30.09 3.00
N ASN A 239 -38.89 29.32 3.38
CA ASN A 239 -40.27 29.79 3.39
C ASN A 239 -40.74 30.13 4.82
N PRO A 240 -40.92 31.42 5.17
CA PRO A 240 -41.35 31.79 6.53
C PRO A 240 -42.81 31.39 6.77
N PRO A 241 -43.19 30.93 7.99
CA PRO A 241 -44.55 30.53 8.27
C PRO A 241 -45.49 31.75 8.27
N ASN A 242 -46.51 31.67 7.42
CA ASN A 242 -47.59 32.64 7.29
C ASN A 242 -48.39 32.70 8.61
N ARG A 243 -48.29 33.83 9.34
CA ARG A 243 -49.03 34.09 10.59
C ARG A 243 -50.54 34.19 10.31
N ARG A 244 -51.31 33.16 10.65
CA ARG A 244 -52.77 33.30 10.87
C ARG A 244 -53.00 33.99 12.21
N SER A 245 -53.63 35.16 12.17
CA SER A 245 -53.98 35.97 13.34
C SER A 245 -54.99 35.26 14.24
N THR A 246 -54.65 35.14 15.52
CA THR A 246 -55.57 34.79 16.61
C THR A 246 -56.55 35.94 16.86
N LYS A 247 -57.85 35.66 16.78
CA LYS A 247 -58.91 36.58 17.21
C LYS A 247 -59.08 36.48 18.73
N SER A 248 -59.03 37.64 19.38
CA SER A 248 -59.27 37.87 20.80
C SER A 248 -60.76 37.86 21.17
N GLY A 249 -61.07 37.39 22.37
CA GLY A 249 -62.30 37.64 23.12
C GLY A 249 -62.46 36.53 24.16
N GLY A 250 -62.53 36.74 25.47
CA GLY A 250 -62.78 37.91 26.29
C GLY A 250 -63.82 37.52 27.34
N GLY A 251 -63.43 37.44 28.62
CA GLY A 251 -64.36 37.66 29.74
C GLY A 251 -64.61 36.54 30.78
N LYS A 252 -63.96 36.72 31.94
CA LYS A 252 -64.45 36.62 33.34
C LYS A 252 -64.60 35.24 34.05
N ALA A 253 -64.03 35.23 35.26
CA ALA A 253 -63.81 34.17 36.25
C ALA A 253 -64.95 34.12 37.32
N PRO A 254 -64.79 33.60 38.56
CA PRO A 254 -63.90 32.57 39.16
C PRO A 254 -64.71 31.55 40.03
N TYR A 255 -64.11 30.50 40.63
CA TYR A 255 -64.30 30.08 42.06
C TYR A 255 -63.20 29.08 42.48
N HIS A 256 -62.82 29.20 43.74
CA HIS A 256 -61.69 28.59 44.45
C HIS A 256 -61.88 27.10 44.81
N LEU A 257 -60.80 26.33 44.90
CA LEU A 257 -60.47 25.56 46.12
C LEU A 257 -59.04 24.95 46.06
N GLY A 258 -58.31 25.01 47.19
CA GLY A 258 -57.37 23.96 47.58
C GLY A 258 -55.87 24.24 47.41
N ARG A 259 -55.28 24.96 48.36
CA ARG A 259 -53.84 25.05 48.64
C ARG A 259 -53.42 23.87 49.55
N LEU A 260 -52.31 23.20 49.23
CA LEU A 260 -51.34 22.53 50.15
C LEU A 260 -50.20 21.96 49.28
N LEU A 261 -49.09 22.68 49.05
CA LEU A 261 -47.84 22.79 49.83
C LEU A 261 -47.02 21.50 50.00
N GLY A 262 -45.76 21.60 49.54
CA GLY A 262 -44.60 20.76 49.89
C GLY A 262 -44.20 19.79 48.79
N GLY A 263 -42.98 19.78 48.22
CA GLY A 263 -41.77 20.53 48.48
C GLY A 263 -40.60 19.84 47.77
N GLN A 264 -39.60 20.66 47.42
CA GLN A 264 -38.17 20.34 47.36
C GLN A 264 -37.59 19.66 46.09
N GLU A 265 -36.93 20.52 45.31
CA GLU A 265 -35.87 20.18 44.37
C GLU A 265 -34.70 19.48 45.08
N ARG A 266 -34.15 18.44 44.44
CA ARG A 266 -32.76 18.03 44.63
C ARG A 266 -32.11 17.82 43.27
N THR A 267 -31.09 18.62 43.04
CA THR A 267 -30.06 18.51 42.03
C THR A 267 -29.22 17.25 42.28
N GLU A 268 -29.08 16.37 41.29
CA GLU A 268 -28.06 15.32 41.29
C GLU A 268 -26.88 15.76 40.40
N ASN A 269 -25.77 16.11 41.06
CA ASN A 269 -24.42 16.05 40.51
C ASN A 269 -23.82 14.72 41.00
N ALA A 270 -23.42 13.85 40.07
CA ALA A 270 -22.60 12.67 40.39
C ALA A 270 -21.39 12.61 39.46
N SER A 271 -20.26 13.11 39.96
CA SER A 271 -18.93 12.68 39.52
C SER A 271 -18.64 11.31 40.14
N ILE A 272 -18.25 10.33 39.32
CA ILE A 272 -17.61 9.10 39.80
C ILE A 272 -16.24 9.00 39.13
N VAL A 273 -15.22 9.07 39.97
CA VAL A 273 -13.83 8.72 39.71
C VAL A 273 -13.57 7.35 40.33
N GLY A 274 -13.02 6.42 39.53
CA GLY A 274 -11.93 5.53 39.94
C GLY A 274 -12.26 4.20 40.63
N ARG A 275 -11.83 3.11 39.97
CA ARG A 275 -11.16 1.86 40.46
C ARG A 275 -11.25 0.84 39.33
N LEU A 276 -10.19 0.39 38.63
CA LEU A 276 -8.95 -0.31 39.01
C LEU A 276 -9.18 -1.47 39.98
N ASP A 277 -8.79 -2.66 39.48
CA ASP A 277 -8.68 -4.02 40.05
C ASP A 277 -9.38 -4.96 39.05
N THR A 278 -8.77 -5.97 38.41
CA THR A 278 -7.57 -6.80 38.62
C THR A 278 -7.13 -7.40 37.29
#